data_AF-A0A6I0F5M0-F1
#
_entry.id   AF-A0A6I0F5M0-F1
#
_cell.length_a   1.000
_cell.length_b   1.000
_cell.length_c   1.000
_cell.angle_alpha   90.00
_cell.angle_beta   90.00
_cell.angle_gamma   90.00
#
_symmetry.space_group_name_H-M   'P 1'
#
loop_
_entity.id
_entity.type
_entity.pdbx_description
1 polymer ?
#
loop_
_entity_poly.entity_id
_entity_poly.type
_entity_poly.pdbx_seq_one_letter_code
_entity_poly.pdbx_strand_id
1 'polypeptide(L)'
;MNILDFLKEKEELVIQKYVGEFDLKDFLSKSIQRLGHVQAIVVDRICLINTEEIIIDAIRAFKSLSKIKIVFYIPNEEQSLVHELIGLGIFNIITESEVDKLKKEIEMCLLEDMTEKYIKDKFDLVHDIKEGTLIDFKGKQITIGVVGAQHRVGTTTVTMQFACYLSSIGAKVSYVEANDSGHMKLIAEHYEMEKNGDGYLYKGVAFEPLNSKNETEFECIVYDLGVFSKKALVALENVQIPIVCGGDKAFEQNYMEVINKEIVNHYFKIINFSEDIKDGYYLKFEPCLFRFRTNKDIFEDIFTHIQSHNKIIVSH
;
A
#
# COMPACT_ATOMS: atom_id res chain seq x y z
N MET A 1 8.91 17.48 30.95
CA MET A 1 9.43 16.12 31.15
C MET A 1 10.17 15.76 29.87
N ASN A 2 11.48 15.50 29.91
CA ASN A 2 12.23 15.16 28.70
C ASN A 2 11.87 13.73 28.31
N ILE A 3 11.63 13.49 27.02
CA ILE A 3 11.11 12.21 26.53
C ILE A 3 12.05 11.02 26.86
N LEU A 4 13.34 11.29 27.08
CA LEU A 4 14.36 10.30 27.40
C LEU A 4 14.82 10.29 28.87
N ASP A 5 14.25 11.13 29.75
CA ASP A 5 14.74 11.21 31.14
C ASP A 5 14.59 9.88 31.89
N PHE A 6 13.57 9.09 31.55
CA PHE A 6 13.32 7.78 32.17
C PHE A 6 14.43 6.74 31.86
N LEU A 7 15.19 6.92 30.78
CA LEU A 7 16.28 6.01 30.41
C LEU A 7 17.54 6.22 31.25
N LYS A 8 17.74 7.43 31.78
CA LYS A 8 18.90 7.74 32.64
C LYS A 8 18.90 6.94 33.93
N GLU A 9 17.72 6.48 34.37
CA GLU A 9 17.54 5.71 35.60
C GLU A 9 17.74 4.20 35.39
N LYS A 10 17.58 3.71 34.15
CA LYS A 10 17.66 2.28 33.81
C LYS A 10 19.02 1.84 33.29
N GLU A 11 19.72 2.71 32.55
CA GLU A 11 20.96 2.42 31.85
C GLU A 11 21.93 3.60 32.04
N GLU A 12 23.25 3.35 32.11
CA GLU A 12 24.29 4.39 32.24
C GLU A 12 24.47 5.23 30.93
N LEU A 13 23.35 5.69 30.34
CA LEU A 13 23.34 6.45 29.09
C LEU A 13 23.70 7.93 29.34
N VAL A 14 24.75 8.39 28.66
CA VAL A 14 25.11 9.81 28.63
C VAL A 14 24.35 10.51 27.51
N ILE A 15 23.30 11.25 27.87
CA ILE A 15 22.46 11.97 26.91
C ILE A 15 22.92 13.43 26.78
N GLN A 16 23.40 13.80 25.59
CA GLN A 16 23.66 15.19 25.24
C GLN A 16 22.48 15.79 24.47
N LYS A 17 21.82 16.80 25.05
CA LYS A 17 20.65 17.46 24.46
C LYS A 17 21.02 18.75 23.74
N TYR A 18 20.50 18.90 22.53
CA TYR A 18 20.52 20.14 21.76
C TYR A 18 19.09 20.65 21.62
N VAL A 19 18.88 21.96 21.77
CA VAL A 19 17.55 22.60 21.73
C VAL A 19 17.56 23.72 20.70
N GLY A 20 16.54 23.78 19.86
CA GLY A 20 16.39 24.78 18.81
C GLY A 20 15.90 24.17 17.51
N GLU A 21 15.92 24.98 16.46
CA GLU A 21 15.70 24.56 15.09
C GLU A 21 17.03 24.13 14.45
N PHE A 22 17.02 23.02 13.72
CA PHE A 22 18.21 22.43 13.13
C PHE A 22 18.03 22.19 11.63
N ASP A 23 19.08 22.52 10.88
CA ASP A 23 19.28 21.97 9.55
C ASP A 23 20.00 20.62 9.69
N LEU A 24 19.29 19.54 9.38
CA LEU A 24 19.76 18.16 9.47
C LEU A 24 20.96 17.90 8.55
N LYS A 25 20.95 18.45 7.33
CA LYS A 25 22.03 18.25 6.35
C LYS A 25 23.33 18.89 6.84
N ASP A 26 23.24 20.12 7.33
CA ASP A 26 24.36 20.86 7.92
C ASP A 26 24.83 20.20 9.22
N PHE A 27 23.90 19.74 10.05
CA PHE A 27 24.23 19.03 11.29
C PHE A 27 24.99 17.73 11.00
N LEU A 28 24.45 16.86 10.17
CA LEU A 28 25.07 15.56 9.88
C LEU A 28 26.42 15.73 9.16
N SER A 29 26.53 16.63 8.19
CA SER A 29 27.79 16.88 7.47
C SER A 29 28.92 17.41 8.36
N LYS A 30 28.63 18.32 9.29
CA LYS A 30 29.62 18.93 10.20
C LYS A 30 29.93 18.05 11.41
N SER A 31 29.05 17.13 11.76
CA SER A 31 29.13 16.36 13.01
C SER A 31 29.78 14.98 12.87
N ILE A 32 29.91 14.41 11.67
CA ILE A 32 30.54 13.08 11.46
C ILE A 32 31.91 12.96 12.14
N GLN A 33 32.73 14.03 12.16
CA GLN A 33 34.05 14.02 12.81
C GLN A 33 34.00 14.14 14.35
N ARG A 34 32.92 14.68 14.91
CA ARG A 34 32.77 14.93 16.37
C ARG A 34 32.01 13.81 17.08
N LEU A 35 31.31 12.96 16.32
CA LEU A 35 30.40 11.94 16.83
C LEU A 35 31.06 10.55 16.97
N GLY A 36 32.38 10.44 16.94
CA GLY A 36 33.09 9.15 16.94
C GLY A 36 32.79 8.21 18.13
N HIS A 37 32.28 8.75 19.24
CA HIS A 37 31.85 7.99 20.42
C HIS A 37 30.33 7.93 20.60
N VAL A 38 29.56 8.51 19.67
CA VAL A 38 28.09 8.56 19.76
C VAL A 38 27.51 7.29 19.17
N GLN A 39 26.71 6.58 19.98
CA GLN A 39 26.07 5.33 19.59
C GLN A 39 24.79 5.58 18.77
N ALA A 40 24.01 6.60 19.16
CA ALA A 40 22.75 6.94 18.51
C ALA A 40 22.51 8.45 18.46
N ILE A 41 21.85 8.90 17.38
CA ILE A 41 21.33 10.26 17.22
C ILE A 41 19.81 10.15 17.20
N VAL A 42 19.14 10.84 18.13
CA VAL A 42 17.68 10.96 18.15
C VAL A 42 17.29 12.28 17.52
N VAL A 43 16.47 12.23 16.47
CA VAL A 43 16.06 13.37 15.66
C VAL A 43 14.57 13.61 15.87
N ASP A 44 14.21 14.73 16.48
CA ASP A 44 12.83 15.17 16.59
C ASP A 44 12.42 15.89 15.31
N ARG A 45 11.42 15.35 14.61
CA ARG A 45 10.91 15.89 13.34
C ARG A 45 10.48 17.36 13.45
N ILE A 46 9.92 17.77 14.58
CA ILE A 46 9.42 19.14 14.81
C ILE A 46 10.57 20.14 14.88
N CYS A 47 11.77 19.70 15.26
CA CYS A 47 12.94 20.57 15.37
C CYS A 47 13.66 20.77 14.03
N LEU A 48 13.23 20.12 12.94
CA LEU A 48 13.87 20.22 11.63
C LEU A 48 13.23 21.30 10.76
N ILE A 49 14.06 22.20 10.23
CA ILE A 49 13.62 23.21 9.24
C ILE A 49 13.56 22.66 7.81
N ASN A 50 14.12 21.47 7.59
CA ASN A 50 14.26 20.88 6.27
C ASN A 50 12.93 20.29 5.76
N THR A 51 12.76 20.31 4.44
CA THR A 51 11.71 19.56 3.75
C THR A 51 11.98 18.05 3.78
N GLU A 52 10.96 17.24 3.53
CA GLU A 52 11.08 15.77 3.44
C GLU A 52 12.18 15.34 2.47
N GLU A 53 12.21 15.91 1.27
CA GLU A 53 13.25 15.64 0.26
C GLU A 53 14.67 15.89 0.80
N ILE A 54 14.89 17.02 1.48
CA ILE A 54 16.20 17.37 2.05
C ILE A 54 16.58 16.42 3.20
N ILE A 55 15.59 15.99 4.00
CA ILE A 55 15.80 15.00 5.08
C ILE A 55 16.27 13.68 4.48
N ILE A 56 15.55 13.16 3.48
CA ILE A 56 15.86 11.89 2.83
C ILE A 56 17.24 11.94 2.17
N ASP A 57 17.58 13.02 1.48
CA ASP A 57 18.91 13.21 0.90
C ASP A 57 20.03 13.25 1.94
N ALA A 58 19.81 13.97 3.05
CA ALA A 58 20.78 14.06 4.14
C ALA A 58 21.03 12.69 4.79
N ILE A 59 19.96 11.91 5.01
CA ILE A 59 20.04 10.57 5.59
C ILE A 59 20.74 9.59 4.64
N ARG A 60 20.42 9.65 3.33
CA ARG A 60 21.08 8.82 2.31
C ARG A 60 22.59 9.07 2.28
N ALA A 61 22.99 10.35 2.29
CA ALA A 61 24.40 10.74 2.35
C ALA A 61 25.07 10.26 3.65
N PHE A 62 24.43 10.49 4.81
CA PHE A 62 24.98 10.13 6.10
C PHE A 62 25.16 8.62 6.28
N LYS A 63 24.18 7.81 5.84
CA LYS A 63 24.24 6.34 5.90
C LYS A 63 25.43 5.78 5.11
N SER A 64 25.81 6.44 4.01
CA SER A 64 26.99 6.05 3.23
C SER A 64 28.31 6.32 3.95
N LEU A 65 28.33 7.27 4.91
CA LEU A 65 29.53 7.79 5.56
C LEU A 65 29.71 7.31 7.00
N SER A 66 28.64 6.86 7.66
CA SER A 66 28.62 6.57 9.09
C SER A 66 27.76 5.35 9.41
N LYS A 67 28.15 4.61 10.45
CA LYS A 67 27.37 3.49 11.03
C LYS A 67 26.61 3.88 12.30
N ILE A 68 26.63 5.16 12.68
CA ILE A 68 25.92 5.64 13.86
C ILE A 68 24.42 5.40 13.68
N LYS A 69 23.77 4.87 14.72
CA LYS A 69 22.32 4.63 14.74
C LYS A 69 21.59 5.97 14.65
N ILE A 70 20.58 6.07 13.79
CA ILE A 70 19.67 7.22 13.75
C ILE A 70 18.29 6.73 14.18
N VAL A 71 17.67 7.49 15.08
CA VAL A 71 16.30 7.28 15.55
C VAL A 71 15.50 8.53 15.24
N PHE A 72 14.35 8.38 14.58
CA PHE A 72 13.44 9.49 14.31
C PHE A 72 12.29 9.50 15.31
N TYR A 73 11.90 10.69 15.78
CA TYR A 73 10.67 10.91 16.53
C TYR A 73 9.70 11.73 15.67
N ILE A 74 8.57 11.11 15.30
CA ILE A 74 7.56 11.62 14.36
C ILE A 74 6.16 11.42 14.98
N PRO A 75 5.76 12.24 15.98
CA PRO A 75 4.56 12.00 16.79
C PRO A 75 3.21 12.11 16.06
N ASN A 76 3.18 12.64 14.83
CA ASN A 76 1.98 12.82 14.02
C ASN A 76 1.93 11.91 12.80
N GLU A 77 2.77 10.86 12.74
CA GLU A 77 2.74 9.85 11.69
C GLU A 77 2.72 10.45 10.26
N GLU A 78 3.71 11.30 9.93
CA GLU A 78 3.93 11.78 8.56
C GLU A 78 4.23 10.58 7.62
N GLN A 79 3.17 9.94 7.10
CA GLN A 79 3.26 8.63 6.41
C GLN A 79 4.26 8.64 5.24
N SER A 80 4.31 9.73 4.46
CA SER A 80 5.24 9.87 3.34
C SER A 80 6.70 9.76 3.81
N LEU A 81 7.09 10.61 4.77
CA LEU A 81 8.44 10.61 5.32
C LEU A 81 8.79 9.27 5.98
N VAL A 82 7.86 8.66 6.72
CA VAL A 82 8.08 7.35 7.35
C VAL A 82 8.33 6.27 6.30
N HIS A 83 7.55 6.26 5.21
CA HIS A 83 7.72 5.29 4.13
C HIS A 83 9.09 5.43 3.45
N GLU A 84 9.50 6.67 3.14
CA GLU A 84 10.81 6.95 2.54
C GLU A 84 11.97 6.55 3.48
N LEU A 85 11.87 6.84 4.78
CA LEU A 85 12.85 6.42 5.78
C LEU A 85 12.98 4.89 5.86
N ILE A 86 11.85 4.17 5.84
CA ILE A 86 11.82 2.71 5.83
C ILE A 86 12.43 2.17 4.52
N GLY A 87 12.16 2.80 3.37
CA GLY A 87 12.80 2.49 2.09
C GLY A 87 14.32 2.69 2.10
N LEU A 88 14.81 3.65 2.89
CA LEU A 88 16.24 3.84 3.16
C LEU A 88 16.79 2.86 4.21
N GLY A 89 15.99 1.94 4.76
CA GLY A 89 16.38 0.97 5.79
C GLY A 89 16.57 1.59 7.17
N ILE A 90 15.84 2.68 7.48
CA ILE A 90 15.78 3.26 8.81
C ILE A 90 14.49 2.79 9.48
N PHE A 91 14.62 1.92 10.49
CA PHE A 91 13.47 1.30 11.16
C PHE A 91 13.21 1.82 12.57
N ASN A 92 14.23 2.42 13.19
CA ASN A 92 14.11 3.03 14.51
C ASN A 92 13.33 4.37 14.40
N ILE A 93 12.01 4.27 14.35
CA ILE A 93 11.09 5.41 14.20
C ILE A 93 10.05 5.33 15.32
N ILE A 94 10.01 6.36 16.15
CA ILE A 94 9.07 6.53 17.25
C ILE A 94 7.93 7.41 16.75
N THR A 95 6.69 6.91 16.79
CA THR A 95 5.52 7.68 16.34
C THR A 95 4.39 7.74 17.36
N GLU A 96 4.49 6.99 18.46
CA GLU A 96 3.49 7.05 19.53
C GLU A 96 3.46 8.39 20.26
N SER A 97 2.26 8.80 20.65
CA SER A 97 2.01 9.98 21.47
C SER A 97 1.47 9.63 22.87
N GLU A 98 0.96 8.42 23.06
CA GLU A 98 0.50 7.90 24.36
C GLU A 98 1.71 7.49 25.21
N VAL A 99 1.74 7.90 26.49
CA VAL A 99 2.94 7.87 27.34
C VAL A 99 3.53 6.47 27.49
N ASP A 100 2.69 5.46 27.70
CA ASP A 100 3.19 4.09 27.94
C ASP A 100 3.69 3.44 26.64
N LYS A 101 2.96 3.63 25.54
CA LYS A 101 3.41 3.16 24.22
C LYS A 101 4.66 3.88 23.72
N LEU A 102 4.76 5.19 23.94
CA LEU A 102 5.93 6.01 23.62
C LEU A 102 7.18 5.51 24.33
N LYS A 103 7.10 5.24 25.64
CA LYS A 103 8.22 4.67 26.40
C LYS A 103 8.68 3.35 25.79
N LYS A 104 7.74 2.49 25.42
CA LYS A 104 8.04 1.20 24.79
C LYS A 104 8.77 1.37 23.45
N GLU A 105 8.31 2.26 22.58
CA GLU A 105 9.00 2.51 21.29
C GLU A 105 10.39 3.11 21.47
N ILE A 106 10.57 3.97 22.47
CA ILE A 106 11.88 4.53 22.82
C ILE A 106 12.83 3.42 23.26
N GLU A 107 12.38 2.50 24.12
CA GLU A 107 13.17 1.34 24.56
C GLU A 107 13.52 0.45 23.35
N MET A 108 12.56 0.14 22.49
CA MET A 108 12.79 -0.65 21.27
C MET A 108 13.83 0.02 20.35
N CYS A 109 13.69 1.32 20.07
CA CYS A 109 14.59 2.02 19.15
C CYS A 109 16.02 2.15 19.66
N LEU A 110 16.20 2.40 20.96
CA LEU A 110 17.51 2.72 21.51
C LEU A 110 18.25 1.49 22.04
N LEU A 111 17.54 0.53 22.65
CA LEU A 111 18.14 -0.60 23.35
C LEU A 111 18.08 -1.91 22.54
N GLU A 112 16.94 -2.21 21.94
CA GLU A 112 16.67 -3.52 21.33
C GLU A 112 16.82 -3.55 19.79
N ASP A 113 16.90 -2.36 19.18
CA ASP A 113 16.70 -2.12 17.74
C ASP A 113 15.30 -2.51 17.27
N MET A 114 14.51 -1.50 16.89
CA MET A 114 13.18 -1.70 16.34
C MET A 114 13.27 -2.53 15.06
N THR A 115 12.54 -3.64 15.05
CA THR A 115 12.54 -4.54 13.90
C THR A 115 11.86 -3.89 12.68
N GLU A 116 12.39 -4.17 11.49
CA GLU A 116 11.77 -3.82 10.22
C GLU A 116 10.30 -4.27 10.17
N LYS A 117 10.03 -5.49 10.65
CA LYS A 117 8.69 -6.05 10.76
C LYS A 117 7.76 -5.17 11.60
N TYR A 118 8.17 -4.75 12.79
CA TYR A 118 7.33 -3.94 13.67
C TYR A 118 6.92 -2.62 13.02
N ILE A 119 7.89 -1.87 12.46
CA ILE A 119 7.58 -0.56 11.89
C ILE A 119 6.82 -0.71 10.57
N LYS A 120 7.13 -1.72 9.75
CA LYS A 120 6.35 -2.03 8.56
C LYS A 120 4.93 -2.46 8.92
N ASP A 121 4.73 -3.24 9.98
CA ASP A 121 3.40 -3.67 10.46
C ASP A 121 2.60 -2.45 10.91
N LYS A 122 3.24 -1.53 11.66
CA LYS A 122 2.63 -0.31 12.14
C LYS A 122 2.19 0.65 11.02
N PHE A 123 3.00 0.75 9.97
CA PHE A 123 2.73 1.61 8.82
C PHE A 123 2.10 0.87 7.64
N ASP A 124 1.62 -0.37 7.85
CA ASP A 124 0.99 -1.20 6.83
C ASP A 124 1.87 -1.46 5.57
N LEU A 125 3.19 -1.28 5.71
CA LEU A 125 4.21 -1.46 4.67
C LEU A 125 4.70 -2.90 4.51
N VAL A 126 4.16 -3.86 5.27
CA VAL A 126 4.46 -5.28 5.08
C VAL A 126 3.88 -5.77 3.75
N HIS A 127 4.62 -5.55 2.67
CA HIS A 127 4.95 -6.67 1.81
C HIS A 127 6.22 -7.31 2.35
N ASP A 128 6.07 -8.10 3.42
CA ASP A 128 6.75 -9.37 3.48
C ASP A 128 5.63 -10.40 3.37
N ILE A 129 5.75 -11.22 2.33
CA ILE A 129 5.07 -12.48 2.12
C ILE A 129 4.64 -13.04 3.48
N LYS A 130 3.34 -13.22 3.72
CA LYS A 130 2.93 -14.15 4.77
C LYS A 130 3.56 -15.51 4.41
N GLU A 131 4.67 -15.85 5.07
CA GLU A 131 4.92 -17.24 5.41
C GLU A 131 3.64 -17.74 6.11
N GLY A 132 2.89 -18.59 5.42
CA GLY A 132 1.55 -19.01 5.84
C GLY A 132 0.43 -18.52 4.91
N THR A 133 0.63 -18.59 3.60
CA THR A 133 0.07 -19.64 2.71
C THR A 133 0.42 -19.17 1.30
N LEU A 134 1.58 -19.58 0.76
CA LEU A 134 1.85 -19.38 -0.66
C LEU A 134 0.75 -20.15 -1.40
N ILE A 135 -0.21 -19.43 -1.97
CA ILE A 135 -1.21 -20.05 -2.82
C ILE A 135 -0.45 -20.54 -4.04
N ASP A 136 -0.46 -21.85 -4.26
CA ASP A 136 0.16 -22.42 -5.45
C ASP A 136 -0.72 -22.07 -6.67
N PHE A 137 -0.33 -21.03 -7.40
CA PHE A 137 -1.02 -20.58 -8.62
C PHE A 137 -0.75 -21.51 -9.82
N LYS A 138 -0.09 -22.68 -9.63
CA LYS A 138 0.31 -23.60 -10.71
C LYS A 138 -0.82 -23.92 -11.68
N GLY A 139 -0.68 -23.37 -12.90
CA GLY A 139 -1.18 -23.95 -14.14
C GLY A 139 -2.40 -23.31 -14.78
N LYS A 140 -3.02 -22.29 -14.18
CA LYS A 140 -4.10 -21.51 -14.84
C LYS A 140 -4.06 -20.04 -14.45
N GLN A 141 -4.04 -19.19 -15.46
CA GLN A 141 -4.25 -17.75 -15.31
C GLN A 141 -5.68 -17.49 -14.83
N ILE A 142 -5.83 -16.66 -13.79
CA ILE A 142 -7.11 -16.21 -13.26
C ILE A 142 -7.43 -14.83 -13.84
N THR A 143 -8.57 -14.69 -14.51
CA THR A 143 -9.03 -13.40 -15.05
C THR A 143 -10.15 -12.80 -14.19
N ILE A 144 -9.96 -11.53 -13.81
CA ILE A 144 -10.93 -10.72 -13.06
C ILE A 144 -11.32 -9.53 -13.91
N GLY A 145 -12.61 -9.27 -14.05
CA GLY A 145 -13.14 -8.14 -14.81
C GLY A 145 -13.97 -7.25 -13.90
N VAL A 146 -13.63 -5.96 -13.84
CA VAL A 146 -14.32 -4.99 -12.98
C VAL A 146 -14.96 -3.93 -13.86
N VAL A 147 -16.27 -3.74 -13.73
CA VAL A 147 -17.03 -2.72 -14.48
C VAL A 147 -17.87 -1.87 -13.53
N GLY A 148 -17.97 -0.57 -13.81
CA GLY A 148 -18.85 0.33 -13.08
C GLY A 148 -20.23 0.42 -13.73
N ALA A 149 -21.30 0.38 -12.94
CA ALA A 149 -22.67 0.63 -13.40
C ALA A 149 -22.86 2.03 -13.99
N GLN A 150 -22.04 2.97 -13.56
CA GLN A 150 -22.01 4.36 -14.02
C GLN A 150 -20.59 4.94 -13.82
N HIS A 151 -20.38 6.19 -14.22
CA HIS A 151 -19.11 6.88 -13.94
C HIS A 151 -18.93 7.13 -12.44
N ARG A 152 -17.67 7.15 -11.99
CA ARG A 152 -17.25 7.57 -10.63
C ARG A 152 -17.80 6.72 -9.48
N VAL A 153 -18.09 5.45 -9.74
CA VAL A 153 -18.40 4.45 -8.69
C VAL A 153 -17.17 3.70 -8.21
N GLY A 154 -15.96 4.19 -8.50
CA GLY A 154 -14.72 3.62 -7.99
C GLY A 154 -14.19 2.39 -8.75
N THR A 155 -14.63 2.12 -9.98
CA THR A 155 -14.16 0.96 -10.79
C THR A 155 -12.64 0.85 -10.78
N THR A 156 -11.92 1.88 -11.24
CA THR A 156 -10.45 1.89 -11.27
C THR A 156 -9.83 1.67 -9.89
N THR A 157 -10.39 2.28 -8.84
CA THR A 157 -9.92 2.09 -7.45
C THR A 157 -10.06 0.65 -7.00
N VAL A 158 -11.22 0.04 -7.23
CA VAL A 158 -11.48 -1.37 -6.89
C VAL A 158 -10.53 -2.28 -7.67
N THR A 159 -10.37 -2.07 -8.98
CA THR A 159 -9.47 -2.86 -9.82
C THR A 159 -8.03 -2.80 -9.32
N MET A 160 -7.53 -1.60 -8.99
CA MET A 160 -6.16 -1.42 -8.50
C MET A 160 -5.96 -2.04 -7.10
N GLN A 161 -6.89 -1.84 -6.18
CA GLN A 161 -6.81 -2.43 -4.85
C GLN A 161 -6.87 -3.96 -4.92
N PHE A 162 -7.71 -4.53 -5.78
CA PHE A 162 -7.76 -5.98 -5.98
C PHE A 162 -6.43 -6.49 -6.57
N ALA A 163 -5.86 -5.80 -7.57
CA ALA A 163 -4.55 -6.17 -8.13
C ALA A 163 -3.44 -6.16 -7.06
N CYS A 164 -3.41 -5.13 -6.20
CA CYS A 164 -2.48 -5.07 -5.07
C CYS A 164 -2.72 -6.19 -4.03
N TYR A 165 -3.99 -6.52 -3.73
CA TYR A 165 -4.32 -7.65 -2.86
C TYR A 165 -3.77 -8.97 -3.42
N LEU A 166 -3.98 -9.25 -4.70
CA LEU A 166 -3.51 -10.47 -5.36
C LEU A 166 -1.97 -10.55 -5.34
N SER A 167 -1.29 -9.44 -5.60
CA SER A 167 0.17 -9.36 -5.49
C SER A 167 0.64 -9.62 -4.06
N SER A 168 -0.10 -9.13 -3.05
CA SER A 168 0.22 -9.33 -1.64
C SER A 168 0.14 -10.78 -1.16
N ILE A 169 -0.65 -11.62 -1.82
CA ILE A 169 -0.78 -13.05 -1.52
C ILE A 169 0.13 -13.92 -2.42
N GLY A 170 1.05 -13.28 -3.14
CA GLY A 170 2.11 -13.95 -3.90
C GLY A 170 1.84 -14.15 -5.38
N ALA A 171 0.74 -13.63 -5.93
CA ALA A 171 0.47 -13.73 -7.36
C ALA A 171 1.34 -12.76 -8.16
N LYS A 172 1.73 -13.19 -9.36
CA LYS A 172 2.22 -12.32 -10.43
C LYS A 172 1.02 -11.71 -11.15
N VAL A 173 0.82 -10.41 -10.97
CA VAL A 173 -0.41 -9.72 -11.35
C VAL A 173 -0.19 -8.69 -12.45
N SER A 174 -1.10 -8.67 -13.42
CA SER A 174 -1.28 -7.56 -14.35
C SER A 174 -2.60 -6.84 -14.09
N TYR A 175 -2.54 -5.53 -13.87
CA TYR A 175 -3.65 -4.62 -14.03
C TYR A 175 -3.70 -4.20 -15.51
N VAL A 176 -4.86 -4.32 -16.15
CA VAL A 176 -5.05 -3.92 -17.55
C VAL A 176 -6.09 -2.82 -17.66
N GLU A 177 -5.70 -1.66 -18.17
CA GLU A 177 -6.65 -0.60 -18.56
C GLU A 177 -7.36 -1.00 -19.86
N ALA A 178 -8.50 -1.68 -19.71
CA ALA A 178 -9.33 -2.19 -20.80
C ALA A 178 -10.45 -1.22 -21.18
N ASN A 179 -10.20 0.07 -21.03
CA ASN A 179 -11.12 1.17 -21.31
C ASN A 179 -10.36 2.39 -21.85
N ASP A 180 -11.08 3.40 -22.34
CA ASP A 180 -10.48 4.55 -23.02
C ASP A 180 -10.30 5.77 -22.09
N SER A 181 -10.30 5.58 -20.77
CA SER A 181 -10.20 6.70 -19.81
C SER A 181 -8.81 7.34 -19.75
N GLY A 182 -7.74 6.56 -20.01
CA GLY A 182 -6.36 7.00 -19.89
C GLY A 182 -5.93 7.31 -18.45
N HIS A 183 -6.69 6.82 -17.45
CA HIS A 183 -6.38 7.00 -16.03
C HIS A 183 -5.03 6.40 -15.66
N MET A 184 -4.66 5.26 -16.24
CA MET A 184 -3.40 4.58 -15.94
C MET A 184 -2.19 5.50 -16.14
N LYS A 185 -2.16 6.28 -17.23
CA LYS A 185 -1.06 7.20 -17.50
C LYS A 185 -0.99 8.32 -16.45
N LEU A 186 -2.13 8.89 -16.08
CA LEU A 186 -2.21 9.97 -15.07
C LEU A 186 -1.79 9.46 -13.68
N ILE A 187 -2.19 8.24 -13.34
CA ILE A 187 -1.80 7.57 -12.11
C ILE A 187 -0.29 7.30 -12.11
N ALA A 188 0.25 6.79 -13.22
CA ALA A 188 1.68 6.54 -13.35
C ALA A 188 2.53 7.80 -13.20
N GLU A 189 2.09 8.91 -13.78
CA GLU A 189 2.75 10.21 -13.61
C GLU A 189 2.66 10.73 -12.16
N HIS A 190 1.49 10.60 -11.52
CA HIS A 190 1.30 11.09 -10.15
C HIS A 190 2.09 10.29 -9.09
N TYR A 191 2.18 8.98 -9.26
CA TYR A 191 2.86 8.07 -8.33
C TYR A 191 4.29 7.71 -8.77
N GLU A 192 4.81 8.38 -9.79
CA GLU A 192 6.16 8.20 -10.34
C GLU A 192 6.50 6.72 -10.61
N MET A 193 5.55 6.00 -11.23
CA MET A 193 5.68 4.57 -11.48
C MET A 193 6.82 4.27 -12.46
N GLU A 194 7.53 3.16 -12.22
CA GLU A 194 8.64 2.76 -13.09
C GLU A 194 8.10 2.33 -14.45
N LYS A 195 8.65 2.89 -15.52
CA LYS A 195 8.26 2.51 -16.88
C LYS A 195 8.77 1.12 -17.21
N ASN A 196 7.89 0.24 -17.71
CA ASN A 196 8.23 -1.12 -18.11
C ASN A 196 7.59 -1.44 -19.47
N GLY A 197 8.39 -1.41 -20.53
CA GLY A 197 7.89 -1.59 -21.90
C GLY A 197 6.90 -0.50 -22.32
N ASP A 198 5.68 -0.90 -22.68
CA ASP A 198 4.55 -0.01 -23.00
C ASP A 198 3.63 0.27 -21.79
N GLY A 199 3.95 -0.30 -20.63
CA GLY A 199 3.25 -0.09 -19.37
C GLY A 199 4.17 0.39 -18.25
N TYR A 200 3.81 0.03 -17.03
CA TYR A 200 4.52 0.41 -15.80
C TYR A 200 4.63 -0.76 -14.82
N LEU A 201 5.57 -0.68 -13.90
CA LEU A 201 5.70 -1.58 -12.76
C LEU A 201 5.60 -0.75 -11.47
N TYR A 202 4.73 -1.17 -10.56
CA TYR A 202 4.63 -0.51 -9.26
C TYR A 202 4.10 -1.47 -8.20
N LYS A 203 4.77 -1.51 -7.04
CA LYS A 203 4.38 -2.36 -5.89
C LYS A 203 4.09 -3.83 -6.26
N GLY A 204 4.92 -4.42 -7.14
CA GLY A 204 4.78 -5.82 -7.55
C GLY A 204 3.64 -6.11 -8.54
N VAL A 205 2.97 -5.07 -9.06
CA VAL A 205 1.91 -5.18 -10.06
C VAL A 205 2.39 -4.55 -11.36
N ALA A 206 2.21 -5.27 -12.48
CA ALA A 206 2.39 -4.70 -13.82
C ALA A 206 1.11 -3.95 -14.22
N PHE A 207 1.26 -2.75 -14.80
CA PHE A 207 0.16 -1.91 -15.26
C PHE A 207 0.26 -1.76 -16.76
N GLU A 208 -0.69 -2.35 -17.48
CA GLU A 208 -0.59 -2.60 -18.91
C GLU A 208 -1.76 -1.97 -19.68
N PRO A 209 -1.49 -1.39 -20.86
CA PRO A 209 -2.57 -1.09 -21.79
C PRO A 209 -3.16 -2.39 -22.35
N LEU A 210 -4.42 -2.36 -22.81
CA LEU A 210 -5.12 -3.53 -23.35
C LEU A 210 -4.34 -4.29 -24.45
N ASN A 211 -3.56 -3.59 -25.26
CA ASN A 211 -2.77 -4.17 -26.35
C ASN A 211 -1.27 -4.25 -26.02
N SER A 212 -0.93 -4.48 -24.75
CA SER A 212 0.47 -4.58 -24.33
C SER A 212 1.21 -5.66 -25.09
N LYS A 213 2.47 -5.38 -25.45
CA LYS A 213 3.40 -6.34 -26.07
C LYS A 213 4.18 -7.15 -25.05
N ASN A 214 3.85 -7.04 -23.77
CA ASN A 214 4.52 -7.80 -22.74
C ASN A 214 4.19 -9.30 -22.85
N GLU A 215 5.21 -10.13 -23.02
CA GLU A 215 5.08 -11.59 -23.10
C GLU A 215 5.15 -12.27 -21.72
N THR A 216 5.15 -11.47 -20.65
CA THR A 216 5.16 -11.93 -19.28
C THR A 216 3.91 -12.78 -18.99
N GLU A 217 4.11 -14.04 -18.61
CA GLU A 217 3.00 -14.86 -18.11
C GLU A 217 2.59 -14.38 -16.72
N PHE A 218 1.34 -13.95 -16.57
CA PHE A 218 0.73 -13.54 -15.30
C PHE A 218 -0.21 -14.64 -14.78
N GLU A 219 -0.19 -14.83 -13.46
CA GLU A 219 -1.08 -15.76 -12.75
C GLU A 219 -2.46 -15.14 -12.54
N CYS A 220 -2.52 -13.81 -12.38
CA CYS A 220 -3.77 -13.06 -12.29
C CYS A 220 -3.75 -11.86 -13.24
N ILE A 221 -4.84 -11.65 -13.98
CA ILE A 221 -5.07 -10.44 -14.77
C ILE A 221 -6.36 -9.78 -14.29
N VAL A 222 -6.28 -8.50 -13.90
CA VAL A 222 -7.39 -7.69 -13.43
C VAL A 222 -7.69 -6.59 -14.45
N TYR A 223 -8.81 -6.71 -15.15
CA TYR A 223 -9.23 -5.77 -16.19
C TYR A 223 -10.10 -4.64 -15.60
N ASP A 224 -9.66 -3.39 -15.76
CA ASP A 224 -10.51 -2.22 -15.58
C ASP A 224 -11.33 -2.01 -16.86
N LEU A 225 -12.59 -2.45 -16.83
CA LEU A 225 -13.52 -2.34 -17.97
C LEU A 225 -14.22 -0.98 -18.04
N GLY A 226 -13.91 -0.05 -17.13
CA GLY A 226 -14.50 1.28 -17.08
C GLY A 226 -15.98 1.25 -16.73
N VAL A 227 -16.82 1.90 -17.55
CA VAL A 227 -18.27 1.99 -17.35
C VAL A 227 -19.01 0.97 -18.23
N PHE A 228 -20.11 0.43 -17.71
CA PHE A 228 -20.93 -0.57 -18.38
C PHE A 228 -21.31 -0.15 -19.80
N SER A 229 -21.04 -1.05 -20.74
CA SER A 229 -21.28 -0.92 -22.17
C SER A 229 -21.35 -2.30 -22.80
N LYS A 230 -21.81 -2.41 -24.05
CA LYS A 230 -21.83 -3.70 -24.76
C LYS A 230 -20.44 -4.35 -24.87
N LYS A 231 -19.39 -3.54 -25.09
CA LYS A 231 -18.00 -4.02 -25.13
C LYS A 231 -17.55 -4.54 -23.76
N ALA A 232 -17.86 -3.80 -22.70
CA ALA A 232 -17.54 -4.21 -21.33
C ALA A 232 -18.31 -5.48 -20.92
N LEU A 233 -19.57 -5.62 -21.31
CA LEU A 233 -20.37 -6.82 -21.07
C LEU A 233 -19.72 -8.07 -21.69
N VAL A 234 -19.35 -8.00 -22.96
CA VAL A 234 -18.66 -9.12 -23.63
C VAL A 234 -17.36 -9.47 -22.91
N ALA A 235 -16.55 -8.48 -22.51
CA ALA A 235 -15.33 -8.76 -21.75
C ALA A 235 -15.62 -9.38 -20.38
N LEU A 236 -16.62 -8.86 -19.67
CA LEU A 236 -17.04 -9.33 -18.35
C LEU A 236 -17.57 -10.77 -18.38
N GLU A 237 -18.25 -11.19 -19.44
CA GLU A 237 -18.73 -12.57 -19.60
C GLU A 237 -17.61 -13.59 -19.87
N ASN A 238 -16.43 -13.12 -20.27
CA ASN A 238 -15.27 -13.97 -20.59
C ASN A 238 -14.23 -14.04 -19.45
N VAL A 239 -14.44 -13.34 -18.34
CA VAL A 239 -13.58 -13.46 -17.16
C VAL A 239 -14.10 -14.52 -16.19
N GLN A 240 -13.21 -15.02 -15.32
CA GLN A 240 -13.60 -15.97 -14.28
C GLN A 240 -14.25 -15.27 -13.08
N ILE A 241 -13.84 -14.05 -12.76
CA ILE A 241 -14.38 -13.25 -11.65
C ILE A 241 -14.99 -11.96 -12.21
N PRO A 242 -16.29 -11.97 -12.57
CA PRO A 242 -16.98 -10.75 -12.96
C PRO A 242 -17.42 -9.94 -11.74
N ILE A 243 -17.04 -8.66 -11.71
CA ILE A 243 -17.34 -7.72 -10.62
C ILE A 243 -18.02 -6.48 -11.19
N VAL A 244 -19.12 -6.07 -10.56
CA VAL A 244 -19.85 -4.84 -10.88
C VAL A 244 -19.77 -3.89 -9.68
N CYS A 245 -19.19 -2.71 -9.91
CA CYS A 245 -19.19 -1.60 -8.96
C CYS A 245 -20.41 -0.70 -9.17
N GLY A 246 -21.07 -0.28 -8.11
CA GLY A 246 -22.24 0.60 -8.18
C GLY A 246 -22.42 1.47 -6.94
N GLY A 247 -23.48 2.27 -6.98
CA GLY A 247 -24.05 2.93 -5.81
C GLY A 247 -25.45 2.39 -5.55
N ASP A 248 -26.00 2.64 -4.37
CA ASP A 248 -27.34 2.17 -3.97
C ASP A 248 -28.32 3.31 -3.67
N LYS A 249 -27.88 4.56 -3.85
CA LYS A 249 -28.76 5.73 -3.64
C LYS A 249 -29.94 5.64 -4.59
N ALA A 250 -31.07 6.18 -4.18
CA ALA A 250 -32.33 6.09 -4.93
C ALA A 250 -32.21 6.52 -6.41
N PHE A 251 -31.34 7.49 -6.73
CA PHE A 251 -31.11 7.96 -8.10
C PHE A 251 -30.09 7.12 -8.90
N GLU A 252 -29.42 6.15 -8.27
CA GLU A 252 -28.43 5.25 -8.90
C GLU A 252 -29.00 3.85 -9.18
N GLN A 253 -30.17 3.54 -8.62
CA GLN A 253 -30.81 2.21 -8.73
C GLN A 253 -31.06 1.77 -10.17
N ASN A 254 -31.43 2.71 -11.06
CA ASN A 254 -31.69 2.43 -12.47
C ASN A 254 -30.47 1.82 -13.19
N TYR A 255 -29.24 2.21 -12.82
CA TYR A 255 -28.03 1.67 -13.45
C TYR A 255 -27.83 0.19 -13.09
N MET A 256 -28.06 -0.16 -11.82
CA MET A 256 -27.99 -1.56 -11.38
C MET A 256 -29.13 -2.41 -11.97
N GLU A 257 -30.34 -1.85 -12.14
CA GLU A 257 -31.44 -2.56 -12.81
C GLU A 257 -31.13 -2.91 -14.26
N VAL A 258 -30.46 -2.02 -15.00
CA VAL A 258 -30.01 -2.29 -16.37
C VAL A 258 -29.01 -3.45 -16.37
N ILE A 259 -28.03 -3.42 -15.47
CA ILE A 259 -27.04 -4.50 -15.34
C ILE A 259 -27.71 -5.84 -15.04
N ASN A 260 -28.65 -5.87 -14.09
CA ASN A 260 -29.37 -7.09 -13.71
C ASN A 260 -30.20 -7.70 -14.85
N LYS A 261 -30.58 -6.90 -15.87
CA LYS A 261 -31.29 -7.39 -17.05
C LYS A 261 -30.35 -7.93 -18.13
N GLU A 262 -29.17 -7.34 -18.24
CA GLU A 262 -28.20 -7.65 -19.30
C GLU A 262 -27.23 -8.78 -18.90
N ILE A 263 -26.81 -8.85 -17.64
CA ILE A 263 -25.92 -9.91 -17.15
C ILE A 263 -26.76 -11.11 -16.73
N VAL A 264 -26.63 -12.21 -17.47
CA VAL A 264 -27.34 -13.48 -17.17
C VAL A 264 -26.58 -14.34 -16.17
N ASN A 265 -25.25 -14.26 -16.18
CA ASN A 265 -24.38 -15.06 -15.32
C ASN A 265 -24.19 -14.40 -13.94
N HIS A 266 -23.73 -15.21 -12.97
CA HIS A 266 -23.38 -14.68 -11.65
C HIS A 266 -22.27 -13.63 -11.74
N TYR A 267 -22.37 -12.60 -10.90
CA TYR A 267 -21.33 -11.59 -10.71
C TYR A 267 -21.30 -11.11 -9.26
N PHE A 268 -20.13 -10.65 -8.82
CA PHE A 268 -19.98 -10.03 -7.51
C PHE A 268 -20.34 -8.55 -7.59
N LYS A 269 -21.23 -8.12 -6.70
CA LYS A 269 -21.66 -6.73 -6.61
C LYS A 269 -20.87 -6.02 -5.52
N ILE A 270 -20.22 -4.92 -5.87
CA ILE A 270 -19.54 -4.04 -4.94
C ILE A 270 -20.26 -2.70 -4.94
N ILE A 271 -20.79 -2.29 -3.79
CA ILE A 271 -21.39 -0.98 -3.60
C ILE A 271 -20.42 -0.10 -2.81
N ASN A 272 -20.12 1.05 -3.38
CA ASN A 272 -19.31 2.07 -2.72
C ASN A 272 -20.23 3.11 -2.07
N PHE A 273 -19.83 3.59 -0.88
CA PHE A 273 -20.45 4.73 -0.19
C PHE A 273 -21.86 4.52 0.42
N SER A 274 -22.26 3.29 0.77
CA SER A 274 -23.46 3.03 1.58
C SER A 274 -23.36 1.77 2.46
N GLU A 275 -23.72 1.92 3.74
CA GLU A 275 -23.54 0.91 4.78
C GLU A 275 -24.72 -0.09 4.89
N ASP A 276 -25.87 0.20 4.26
CA ASP A 276 -27.11 -0.58 4.41
C ASP A 276 -27.48 -1.35 3.12
N ILE A 277 -26.56 -2.19 2.64
CA ILE A 277 -26.81 -3.05 1.48
C ILE A 277 -27.37 -4.41 1.90
N LYS A 278 -28.47 -4.83 1.26
CA LYS A 278 -29.05 -6.18 1.44
C LYS A 278 -28.34 -7.27 0.63
N ASP A 279 -27.62 -6.88 -0.43
CA ASP A 279 -27.03 -7.79 -1.41
C ASP A 279 -25.80 -7.14 -2.08
N GLY A 280 -24.66 -7.83 -1.99
CA GLY A 280 -23.33 -7.37 -2.41
C GLY A 280 -22.39 -7.03 -1.25
N TYR A 281 -21.16 -6.63 -1.60
CA TYR A 281 -20.14 -6.18 -0.66
C TYR A 281 -20.12 -4.65 -0.54
N TYR A 282 -19.88 -4.18 0.67
CA TYR A 282 -19.63 -2.76 0.95
C TYR A 282 -18.14 -2.50 1.12
N LEU A 283 -17.55 -1.69 0.25
CA LEU A 283 -16.18 -1.23 0.49
C LEU A 283 -16.18 0.02 1.37
N LYS A 284 -15.41 -0.05 2.45
CA LYS A 284 -15.03 1.13 3.24
C LYS A 284 -14.23 2.08 2.36
N PHE A 285 -14.45 3.38 2.56
CA PHE A 285 -13.74 4.42 1.83
C PHE A 285 -12.24 4.31 2.05
N GLU A 286 -11.49 4.26 0.96
CA GLU A 286 -10.03 4.25 0.96
C GLU A 286 -9.51 5.22 -0.10
N PRO A 287 -8.84 6.32 0.30
CA PRO A 287 -8.37 7.34 -0.64
C PRO A 287 -7.16 6.88 -1.47
N CYS A 288 -6.38 5.90 -1.00
CA CYS A 288 -5.21 5.41 -1.73
C CYS A 288 -5.58 4.29 -2.71
N LEU A 289 -5.25 4.48 -3.99
CA LEU A 289 -5.52 3.51 -5.06
C LEU A 289 -4.80 2.16 -4.86
N PHE A 290 -3.69 2.17 -4.12
CA PHE A 290 -2.87 0.98 -3.89
C PHE A 290 -3.05 0.36 -2.50
N ARG A 291 -3.94 0.92 -1.66
CA ARG A 291 -4.19 0.40 -0.32
C ARG A 291 -5.42 -0.51 -0.37
N PHE A 292 -5.21 -1.81 -0.26
CA PHE A 292 -6.29 -2.80 -0.28
C PHE A 292 -6.69 -3.27 1.13
N ARG A 293 -5.84 -3.05 2.14
CA ARG A 293 -6.00 -3.59 3.50
C ARG A 293 -7.33 -3.23 4.14
N THR A 294 -7.79 -2.00 3.92
CA THR A 294 -9.07 -1.46 4.40
C THR A 294 -10.27 -2.35 4.03
N ASN A 295 -10.16 -3.05 2.89
CA ASN A 295 -11.19 -3.91 2.32
C ASN A 295 -10.70 -5.33 2.05
N LYS A 296 -9.61 -5.76 2.70
CA LYS A 296 -8.94 -7.04 2.41
C LYS A 296 -9.88 -8.23 2.50
N ASP A 297 -10.68 -8.30 3.56
CA ASP A 297 -11.56 -9.44 3.83
C ASP A 297 -12.55 -9.67 2.68
N ILE A 298 -12.99 -8.60 2.01
CA ILE A 298 -13.88 -8.66 0.85
C ILE A 298 -13.16 -9.23 -0.38
N PHE A 299 -11.94 -8.76 -0.66
CA PHE A 299 -11.15 -9.30 -1.77
C PHE A 299 -10.79 -10.78 -1.54
N GLU A 300 -10.53 -11.16 -0.29
CA GLU A 300 -10.28 -12.54 0.11
C GLU A 300 -11.51 -13.43 -0.06
N ASP A 301 -12.69 -12.97 0.34
CA ASP A 301 -13.95 -13.71 0.15
C ASP A 301 -14.29 -13.90 -1.34
N ILE A 302 -14.21 -12.83 -2.15
CA ILE A 302 -14.43 -12.90 -3.60
C ILE A 302 -13.46 -13.89 -4.25
N PHE A 303 -12.17 -13.83 -3.89
CA PHE A 303 -11.15 -14.67 -4.50
C PHE A 303 -11.28 -16.14 -4.08
N THR A 304 -11.60 -16.42 -2.82
CA THR A 304 -11.76 -17.80 -2.30
C THR A 304 -13.03 -18.48 -2.81
N HIS A 305 -14.11 -17.73 -3.09
CA HIS A 305 -15.35 -18.27 -3.68
C HIS A 305 -15.08 -19.04 -4.99
N ILE A 306 -14.10 -18.62 -5.78
CA ILE A 306 -13.68 -19.26 -7.04
C ILE A 306 -12.86 -20.53 -6.79
N GLN A 307 -11.99 -20.53 -5.77
CA GLN A 307 -11.15 -21.70 -5.46
C GLN A 307 -11.98 -22.93 -5.10
N SER A 308 -13.10 -22.73 -4.40
CA SER A 308 -14.03 -23.80 -4.02
C SER A 308 -14.79 -24.42 -5.21
N HIS A 309 -15.08 -23.63 -6.25
CA HIS A 309 -15.80 -24.09 -7.44
C HIS A 309 -14.87 -24.69 -8.51
N ASN A 310 -13.59 -24.32 -8.54
CA ASN A 310 -12.63 -24.74 -9.57
C ASN A 310 -11.59 -25.80 -9.12
N LYS A 311 -11.71 -26.43 -7.93
CA LYS A 311 -10.73 -27.40 -7.40
C LYS A 311 -9.28 -26.90 -7.51
N ILE A 312 -9.01 -25.70 -6.99
CA ILE A 312 -7.62 -25.27 -6.78
C ILE A 312 -7.19 -25.90 -5.45
N ILE A 313 -6.37 -26.95 -5.52
CA ILE A 313 -5.88 -27.69 -4.35
C ILE A 313 -4.82 -26.82 -3.66
N VAL A 314 -5.14 -26.31 -2.48
CA VAL A 314 -4.16 -25.73 -1.56
C VAL A 314 -3.43 -26.89 -0.89
N SER A 315 -2.17 -27.16 -1.25
CA SER A 315 -1.35 -28.06 -0.44
C SER A 315 -0.95 -27.33 0.85
N HIS A 316 -1.32 -27.90 2.00
CA HIS A 316 -0.82 -27.48 3.31
C HIS A 316 0.67 -27.76 3.46
#